data_AF-A0A0U1QQ26-F1
#
_entry.id   AF-A0A0U1QQ26-F1
#
_cell.length_a   1.000
_cell.length_b   1.000
_cell.length_c   1.000
_cell.angle_alpha   90.00
_cell.angle_beta   90.00
_cell.angle_gamma   90.00
#
_symmetry.space_group_name_H-M   'P 1'
#
loop_
_entity.id
_entity.type
_entity.pdbx_description
1 polymer ?
#
loop_
_entity_poly.entity_id
_entity_poly.type
_entity_poly.pdbx_seq_one_letter_code
_entity_poly.pdbx_strand_id
1 'polypeptide(L)'
;MLKSIIAFLEPNNKPEGYIFSSAKLVTALMVAGILLYTFTGGWGTIACLSLAIGLMIGRYLLVKQATNDFRDMHHAKKGYAQTKNKDYLRFIQARGQQMLRDNKALTKSAKKEIHELLTYTERYL
;
A
#
# COMPACT_ATOMS: atom_id res chain seq x y z
N MET A 1 4.01 22.70 -26.25
CA MET A 1 2.78 21.97 -25.85
C MET A 1 2.93 20.45 -25.98
N LEU A 2 3.48 19.88 -27.07
CA LEU A 2 3.68 18.42 -27.15
C LEU A 2 4.60 17.84 -26.05
N LYS A 3 5.69 18.54 -25.70
CA LYS A 3 6.63 18.09 -24.66
C LYS A 3 6.00 17.96 -23.26
N SER A 4 5.00 18.76 -22.92
CA SER A 4 4.31 18.65 -21.62
C SER A 4 3.36 17.45 -21.56
N ILE A 5 2.81 17.03 -22.72
CA ILE A 5 1.95 15.84 -22.83
C ILE A 5 2.79 14.57 -22.74
N ILE A 6 3.98 14.57 -23.36
CA ILE A 6 4.93 13.45 -23.28
C ILE A 6 5.47 13.28 -21.85
N ALA A 7 5.78 14.39 -21.15
CA ALA A 7 6.17 14.35 -19.73
C ALA A 7 5.06 13.86 -18.79
N PHE A 8 3.79 14.01 -19.18
CA PHE A 8 2.65 13.46 -18.44
C PHE A 8 2.44 11.95 -18.69
N LEU A 9 2.80 11.48 -19.89
CA LEU A 9 2.77 10.07 -20.30
C LEU A 9 4.02 9.29 -19.88
N GLU A 10 5.06 9.97 -19.42
CA GLU A 10 6.26 9.34 -18.89
C GLU A 10 5.87 8.53 -17.64
N PRO A 11 6.03 7.18 -17.66
CA PRO A 11 5.67 6.36 -16.53
C PRO A 11 6.56 6.76 -15.35
N ASN A 12 5.96 7.48 -14.41
CA ASN A 12 6.66 7.97 -13.23
C ASN A 12 7.08 6.75 -12.42
N ASN A 13 8.39 6.41 -12.45
CA ASN A 13 9.05 5.41 -11.63
C ASN A 13 9.08 5.83 -10.15
N LYS A 14 7.98 6.37 -9.64
CA LYS A 14 7.78 6.55 -8.21
C LYS A 14 7.78 5.16 -7.58
N PRO A 15 8.54 4.96 -6.49
CA PRO A 15 8.50 3.70 -5.77
C PRO A 15 7.04 3.37 -5.50
N GLU A 16 6.61 2.18 -5.92
CA GLU A 16 5.25 1.72 -5.67
C GLU A 16 4.99 1.92 -4.18
N GLY A 17 3.98 2.70 -3.82
CA GLY A 17 3.62 2.90 -2.43
C GLY A 17 3.41 1.56 -1.73
N TYR A 18 3.34 1.55 -0.40
CA TYR A 18 3.31 0.30 0.37
C TYR A 18 2.13 -0.65 0.02
N ILE A 19 1.11 -0.17 -0.72
CA ILE A 19 -0.06 -0.93 -1.16
C ILE A 19 -0.34 -0.74 -2.64
N PHE A 20 -0.82 -1.82 -3.29
CA PHE A 20 -1.18 -1.83 -4.71
C PHE A 20 -2.04 -0.62 -5.10
N SER A 21 -1.77 -0.10 -6.30
CA SER A 21 -2.56 1.00 -6.84
C SER A 21 -3.99 0.53 -7.13
N SER A 22 -4.96 1.14 -6.46
CA SER A 22 -6.39 0.91 -6.76
C SER A 22 -6.82 1.52 -8.09
N ALA A 23 -5.94 2.25 -8.80
CA ALA A 23 -6.28 2.92 -10.05
C ALA A 23 -6.89 1.95 -11.08
N LYS A 24 -6.33 0.75 -11.24
CA LYS A 24 -6.89 -0.26 -12.16
C LYS A 24 -8.31 -0.71 -11.78
N LEU A 25 -8.58 -0.88 -10.47
CA LEU A 25 -9.90 -1.28 -9.98
C LEU A 25 -10.92 -0.14 -10.14
N VAL A 26 -10.52 1.10 -9.84
CA VAL A 26 -11.37 2.27 -9.99
C VAL A 26 -11.68 2.52 -11.46
N THR A 27 -10.71 2.37 -12.37
CA THR A 27 -10.95 2.48 -13.82
C THR A 27 -11.89 1.38 -14.30
N ALA A 28 -11.72 0.13 -13.85
CA ALA A 28 -12.65 -0.96 -14.19
C ALA A 28 -14.08 -0.67 -13.70
N LEU A 29 -14.23 -0.12 -12.49
CA LEU A 29 -15.53 0.31 -11.97
C LEU A 29 -16.14 1.44 -12.80
N MET A 30 -15.33 2.39 -13.28
CA MET A 30 -15.84 3.49 -14.09
C MET A 30 -16.36 2.99 -15.44
N VAL A 31 -15.63 2.08 -16.10
CA VAL A 31 -16.07 1.44 -17.35
C VAL A 31 -17.35 0.63 -17.13
N ALA A 32 -17.43 -0.14 -16.03
CA ALA A 32 -18.64 -0.87 -15.67
C ALA A 32 -19.82 0.06 -15.38
N GLY A 33 -19.59 1.20 -14.71
CA GLY A 33 -20.61 2.21 -14.42
C GLY A 33 -21.17 2.88 -15.68
N ILE A 34 -20.31 3.13 -16.70
CA ILE A 34 -20.73 3.65 -18.01
C ILE A 34 -21.58 2.61 -18.75
N LEU A 35 -21.17 1.34 -18.74
CA LEU A 35 -21.94 0.23 -19.33
C LEU A 35 -23.28 -0.01 -18.63
N LEU A 36 -23.34 0.16 -17.31
CA LEU A 36 -24.57 0.01 -16.53
C LEU A 36 -25.53 1.19 -16.69
N TYR A 37 -25.01 2.38 -17.00
CA TYR A 37 -25.83 3.58 -17.22
C TYR A 37 -26.83 3.37 -18.36
N THR A 38 -26.42 2.72 -19.44
CA THR A 38 -27.28 2.47 -20.61
C THR A 38 -28.41 1.48 -20.34
N PHE A 39 -28.25 0.59 -19.35
CA PHE A 39 -29.23 -0.45 -19.00
C PHE A 39 -30.16 -0.08 -17.85
N THR A 40 -29.71 0.76 -16.91
CA THR A 40 -30.40 0.99 -15.62
C THR A 40 -30.96 2.41 -15.43
N GLY A 41 -30.78 3.30 -16.43
CA GLY A 41 -31.33 4.66 -16.38
C GLY A 41 -30.75 5.53 -15.26
N GLY A 42 -29.53 5.24 -14.77
CA GLY A 42 -28.80 6.06 -13.80
C GLY A 42 -28.63 5.44 -12.40
N TRP A 43 -29.47 4.49 -11.98
CA TRP A 43 -29.36 3.85 -10.66
C TRP A 43 -28.11 2.98 -10.51
N GLY A 44 -27.69 2.29 -11.59
CA GLY A 44 -26.46 1.50 -11.60
C GLY A 44 -25.21 2.36 -11.41
N THR A 45 -25.23 3.62 -11.88
CA THR A 45 -24.12 4.56 -11.70
C THR A 45 -23.96 4.95 -10.23
N ILE A 46 -25.06 5.19 -9.51
CA ILE A 46 -25.02 5.49 -8.06
C ILE A 46 -24.43 4.31 -7.29
N ALA A 47 -24.88 3.08 -7.59
CA ALA A 47 -24.34 1.86 -6.95
C ALA A 47 -22.83 1.69 -7.22
N CYS A 48 -22.38 1.89 -8.46
CA CYS A 48 -20.96 1.88 -8.80
C CYS A 48 -20.16 2.97 -8.06
N LEU A 49 -20.73 4.17 -7.92
CA LEU A 49 -20.08 5.27 -7.22
C LEU A 49 -19.89 4.94 -5.74
N SER A 50 -20.91 4.41 -5.07
CA SER A 50 -20.84 3.96 -3.68
C SER A 50 -19.79 2.87 -3.49
N LEU A 51 -19.72 1.90 -4.42
CA LEU A 51 -18.70 0.85 -4.39
C LEU A 51 -17.29 1.41 -4.58
N ALA A 52 -17.09 2.37 -5.48
CA ALA A 52 -15.81 3.03 -5.70
C ALA A 52 -15.33 3.77 -4.44
N ILE A 53 -16.24 4.47 -3.76
CA ILE A 53 -15.95 5.16 -2.48
C ILE A 53 -15.53 4.14 -1.41
N GLY A 54 -16.28 3.04 -1.26
CA GLY A 54 -15.94 1.98 -0.31
C GLY A 54 -14.55 1.39 -0.56
N LEU A 55 -14.20 1.12 -1.83
CA LEU A 55 -12.87 0.64 -2.21
C LEU A 55 -11.76 1.66 -1.89
N MET A 56 -12.01 2.96 -2.10
CA MET A 56 -11.06 4.02 -1.74
C MET A 56 -10.83 4.11 -0.24
N ILE A 57 -11.89 4.04 0.56
CA ILE A 57 -11.80 4.04 2.03
C ILE A 57 -11.04 2.81 2.52
N GLY A 58 -11.37 1.62 2.01
CA GLY A 58 -10.68 0.38 2.35
C GLY A 58 -9.18 0.46 2.07
N ARG A 59 -8.79 0.95 0.90
CA ARG A 59 -7.37 1.18 0.58
C ARG A 59 -6.72 2.22 1.50
N TYR A 60 -7.39 3.34 1.79
CA TYR A 60 -6.83 4.37 2.66
C TYR A 60 -6.49 3.81 4.05
N LEU A 61 -7.39 3.01 4.63
CA LEU A 61 -7.17 2.37 5.92
C LEU A 61 -5.98 1.39 5.87
N LEU A 62 -5.90 0.54 4.85
CA LEU A 62 -4.79 -0.39 4.69
C LEU A 62 -3.44 0.36 4.56
N VAL A 63 -3.41 1.43 3.75
CA VAL A 63 -2.19 2.23 3.54
C VAL A 63 -1.76 2.86 4.85
N LYS A 64 -2.71 3.46 5.58
CA LYS A 64 -2.44 4.10 6.87
C LYS A 64 -1.90 3.10 7.89
N GLN A 65 -2.46 1.90 7.96
CA GLN A 65 -1.95 0.84 8.84
C GLN A 65 -0.53 0.43 8.47
N ALA A 66 -0.28 0.10 7.19
CA ALA A 66 1.04 -0.29 6.73
C ALA A 66 2.10 0.80 6.99
N THR A 67 1.78 2.06 6.70
CA THR A 67 2.71 3.19 6.93
C THR A 67 3.03 3.38 8.41
N ASN A 68 2.04 3.28 9.29
CA ASN A 68 2.30 3.36 10.73
C ASN A 68 3.18 2.19 11.21
N ASP A 69 2.91 0.97 10.73
CA ASP A 69 3.68 -0.21 11.11
C ASP A 69 5.14 -0.12 10.65
N PHE A 70 5.39 0.35 9.41
CA PHE A 70 6.74 0.63 8.93
C PHE A 70 7.43 1.71 9.75
N ARG A 71 6.73 2.80 10.08
CA ARG A 71 7.26 3.88 10.90
C ARG A 71 7.70 3.35 12.27
N ASP A 72 6.88 2.52 12.90
CA ASP A 72 7.18 1.96 14.22
C ASP A 72 8.37 0.99 14.17
N MET A 73 8.50 0.18 13.11
CA MET A 73 9.69 -0.66 12.88
C MET A 73 10.96 0.17 12.65
N HIS A 74 10.88 1.28 11.91
CA HIS A 74 12.01 2.20 11.70
C HIS A 74 12.42 2.91 13.00
N HIS A 75 11.46 3.27 13.86
CA HIS A 75 11.75 3.79 15.19
C HIS A 75 12.43 2.75 16.07
N ALA A 76 11.96 1.50 16.06
CA ALA A 76 12.60 0.40 16.80
C ALA A 76 14.04 0.17 16.32
N LYS A 77 14.30 0.23 15.01
CA LYS A 77 15.66 0.11 14.45
C LYS A 77 16.58 1.22 14.96
N LYS A 78 16.10 2.46 15.02
CA LYS A 78 16.84 3.59 15.62
C LYS A 78 17.05 3.39 17.13
N GLY A 79 16.05 2.88 17.85
CA GLY A 79 16.13 2.52 19.26
C GLY A 79 17.21 1.48 19.54
N TYR A 80 17.31 0.44 18.71
CA TYR A 80 18.41 -0.53 18.78
C TYR A 80 19.78 0.11 18.53
N ALA A 81 19.90 1.00 17.53
CA ALA A 81 21.17 1.66 17.26
C ALA A 81 21.68 2.49 18.45
N GLN A 82 20.78 3.07 19.26
CA GLN A 82 21.12 3.88 20.42
C GLN A 82 21.33 3.06 21.70
N THR A 83 20.47 2.07 21.94
CA THR A 83 20.44 1.32 23.21
C THR A 83 21.13 -0.04 23.14
N LYS A 84 21.34 -0.57 21.93
CA LYS A 84 21.73 -1.97 21.64
C LYS A 84 20.85 -3.02 22.32
N ASN A 85 19.62 -2.68 22.72
CA ASN A 85 18.71 -3.65 23.31
C ASN A 85 18.05 -4.53 22.25
N LYS A 86 18.26 -5.85 22.35
CA LYS A 86 17.70 -6.88 21.46
C LYS A 86 16.18 -6.92 21.45
N ASP A 87 15.48 -6.39 22.45
CA ASP A 87 14.02 -6.30 22.48
C ASP A 87 13.45 -5.51 21.28
N TYR A 88 14.16 -4.46 20.86
CA TYR A 88 13.78 -3.70 19.66
C TYR A 88 13.86 -4.54 18.38
N LEU A 89 14.83 -5.46 18.29
CA LEU A 89 14.95 -6.37 17.15
C LEU A 89 13.85 -7.44 17.17
N ARG A 90 13.51 -7.98 18.35
CA ARG A 90 12.39 -8.93 18.50
C ARG A 90 11.05 -8.30 18.13
N PHE A 91 10.85 -7.03 18.45
CA PHE A 91 9.67 -6.27 18.02
C PHE A 91 9.57 -6.16 16.49
N ILE A 92 10.67 -5.78 15.81
CA ILE A 92 10.70 -5.69 14.35
C ILE A 92 10.44 -7.07 13.72
N GLN A 93 11.03 -8.14 14.28
CA GLN A 93 10.82 -9.50 13.80
C GLN A 93 9.35 -9.91 13.89
N ALA A 94 8.74 -9.76 15.06
CA ALA A 94 7.35 -10.12 15.29
C ALA A 94 6.40 -9.30 14.39
N ARG A 95 6.59 -7.98 14.32
CA ARG A 95 5.73 -7.08 13.54
C ARG A 95 5.89 -7.29 12.05
N GLY A 96 7.12 -7.46 11.57
CA GLY A 96 7.42 -7.72 10.16
C GLY A 96 6.83 -9.04 9.67
N GLN A 97 7.02 -10.12 10.45
CA GLN A 97 6.42 -11.42 10.10
C GLN A 97 4.88 -11.38 10.12
N GLN A 98 4.29 -10.71 11.11
CA GLN A 98 2.84 -10.54 11.17
C GLN A 98 2.33 -9.77 9.94
N MET A 99 2.98 -8.67 9.56
CA MET A 99 2.55 -7.87 8.41
C MET A 99 2.64 -8.64 7.09
N LEU A 100 3.65 -9.52 6.93
CA LEU A 100 3.76 -10.42 5.78
C LEU A 100 2.67 -11.49 5.74
N ARG A 101 2.22 -12.01 6.89
CA ARG A 101 1.14 -12.99 6.99
C ARG A 101 -0.23 -12.38 6.74
N ASP A 102 -0.50 -11.24 7.38
CA ASP A 102 -1.85 -10.67 7.46
C ASP A 102 -2.18 -9.79 6.25
N ASN A 103 -1.19 -9.11 5.65
CA ASN A 103 -1.46 -8.05 4.68
C ASN A 103 -1.15 -8.50 3.24
N LYS A 104 -2.07 -9.27 2.64
CA LYS A 104 -2.00 -9.72 1.23
C LYS A 104 -1.93 -8.56 0.22
N ALA A 105 -2.36 -7.37 0.61
CA ALA A 105 -2.38 -6.16 -0.22
C ALA A 105 -1.03 -5.40 -0.26
N LEU A 106 -0.01 -5.85 0.48
CA LEU A 106 1.33 -5.28 0.42
C LEU A 106 1.93 -5.37 -1.00
N THR A 107 2.53 -4.27 -1.47
CA THR A 107 3.29 -4.28 -2.73
C THR A 107 4.55 -5.12 -2.64
N LYS A 108 5.09 -5.49 -3.80
CA LYS A 108 6.38 -6.21 -3.88
C LYS A 108 7.51 -5.41 -3.23
N SER A 109 7.51 -4.08 -3.41
CA SER A 109 8.48 -3.18 -2.78
C SER A 109 8.38 -3.21 -1.25
N ALA A 110 7.16 -3.10 -0.70
CA ALA A 110 6.93 -3.18 0.75
C ALA A 110 7.38 -4.51 1.34
N LYS A 111 7.06 -5.62 0.68
CA LYS A 111 7.51 -6.95 1.10
C LYS A 111 9.04 -7.05 1.11
N LYS A 112 9.71 -6.50 0.09
CA LYS A 112 11.17 -6.46 0.03
C LYS A 112 11.76 -5.68 1.21
N GLU A 113 11.21 -4.51 1.52
CA GLU A 113 11.66 -3.70 2.67
C GLU A 113 11.49 -4.44 4.01
N ILE A 114 10.37 -5.15 4.21
CA ILE A 114 10.17 -5.97 5.42
C ILE A 114 11.20 -7.10 5.47
N HIS A 115 11.50 -7.76 4.35
CA HIS A 115 12.53 -8.81 4.33
C HIS A 115 13.91 -8.25 4.66
N GLU A 116 14.27 -7.06 4.17
CA GLU A 116 15.52 -6.40 4.53
C GLU A 116 15.60 -6.06 6.02
N LEU A 117 14.49 -5.61 6.62
CA LEU A 117 14.38 -5.39 8.07
C LEU A 117 14.50 -6.70 8.85
N LEU A 118 13.89 -7.79 8.38
CA LEU A 118 14.00 -9.11 9.01
C LEU A 118 15.43 -9.67 8.94
N THR A 119 16.08 -9.61 7.78
CA THR A 119 17.49 -10.00 7.63
C THR A 119 18.41 -9.16 8.53
N TYR A 120 18.10 -7.87 8.70
CA TYR A 120 18.80 -7.02 9.66
C TYR A 120 18.61 -7.53 11.09
N THR A 121 17.37 -7.85 11.50
CA THR A 121 17.14 -8.43 12.83
C THR A 121 17.88 -9.74 13.03
N GLU A 122 17.84 -10.67 12.08
CA GLU A 122 18.52 -11.97 12.17
C GLU A 122 20.04 -11.85 12.29
N ARG A 123 20.65 -10.83 11.67
CA ARG A 123 22.09 -10.59 11.75
C ARG A 123 22.53 -10.09 13.14
N TYR A 124 21.65 -9.41 13.88
CA TYR A 124 21.99 -8.73 15.13
C TYR A 124 21.27 -9.28 16.37
N LEU A 125 20.33 -10.23 16.21
CA LEU A 125 19.68 -10.97 17.30
C LEU A 125 20.67 -11.93 17.98
#